data_AF-V5GGR5-F1
#
_entry.id   AF-V5GGR5-F1
#
_cell.length_a   1.000
_cell.length_b   1.000
_cell.length_c   1.000
_cell.angle_alpha   90.00
_cell.angle_beta   90.00
_cell.angle_gamma   90.00
#
_symmetry.space_group_name_H-M   'P 1'
#
loop_
_entity.id
_entity.type
_entity.pdbx_description
1 polymer ?
#
loop_
_entity_poly.entity_id
_entity_poly.type
_entity_poly.pdbx_seq_one_letter_code
_entity_poly.pdbx_strand_id
1 'polypeptide(L)'
;APTWMKTINDWFTGSLKDEYYQLWADYNLRFYEEYNKRNISFWGMTTQNEPSGAGWSPSQMNLEQGAGGWVDWNMVLDEEGGPTYIGNYVDSPILVNATLQEFYKQPMFYALGHFSKFAVPDSVRLETTVEELDNVRAMAFLRPDNLIALIISNSGSEKTSVRIQNSQGQTAAIQIEANSINTVLYS
;
A
#
# COMPACT_ATOMS: atom_id res chain seq x y z
N ALA A 1 12.43 14.94 -14.61
CA ALA A 1 12.97 15.25 -15.96
C ALA A 1 14.49 15.51 -15.88
N PRO A 2 15.26 15.24 -16.95
CA PRO A 2 16.65 15.67 -17.08
C PRO A 2 16.84 17.15 -16.76
N THR A 3 17.99 17.52 -16.17
CA THR A 3 18.23 18.88 -15.67
C THR A 3 18.04 19.96 -16.74
N TRP A 4 18.54 19.75 -17.95
CA TRP A 4 18.42 20.72 -19.06
C TRP A 4 16.97 21.01 -19.47
N MET A 5 16.03 20.11 -19.16
CA MET A 5 14.59 20.33 -19.39
C MET A 5 13.94 21.19 -18.29
N LYS A 6 14.64 21.47 -17.17
CA LYS A 6 14.10 22.14 -15.99
C LYS A 6 14.51 23.61 -15.93
N THR A 7 13.67 24.46 -15.35
CA THR A 7 13.84 25.93 -15.27
C THR A 7 15.17 26.38 -14.65
N ILE A 8 15.69 25.61 -13.70
CA ILE A 8 16.94 25.94 -12.97
C ILE A 8 18.06 24.91 -13.14
N ASN A 9 17.94 23.98 -14.09
CA ASN A 9 18.95 22.96 -14.37
C ASN A 9 19.39 22.11 -13.15
N ASP A 10 18.51 21.89 -12.18
CA ASP A 10 18.77 21.14 -10.95
C ASP A 10 18.02 19.80 -10.93
N TRP A 11 18.58 18.77 -10.28
CA TRP A 11 17.95 17.45 -10.20
C TRP A 11 16.75 17.43 -9.25
N PHE A 12 16.83 18.16 -8.13
CA PHE A 12 15.85 18.09 -7.05
C PHE A 12 14.71 19.11 -7.21
N THR A 13 15.03 20.29 -7.72
CA THR A 13 14.14 21.46 -7.69
C THR A 13 13.93 22.06 -9.08
N GLY A 14 12.93 22.93 -9.22
CA GLY A 14 12.54 23.53 -10.49
C GLY A 14 11.46 22.74 -11.25
N SER A 15 10.88 23.40 -12.25
CA SER A 15 9.75 22.88 -13.04
C SER A 15 10.20 22.52 -14.45
N LEU A 16 9.44 21.67 -15.13
CA LEU A 16 9.62 21.41 -16.56
C LEU A 16 9.37 22.70 -17.35
N LYS A 17 10.24 23.05 -18.30
CA LYS A 17 10.01 24.19 -19.19
C LYS A 17 8.96 23.82 -20.25
N ASP A 18 8.09 24.75 -20.59
CA ASP A 18 6.97 24.55 -21.50
C ASP A 18 7.41 24.03 -22.88
N GLU A 19 8.56 24.49 -23.40
CA GLU A 19 9.10 24.02 -24.68
C GLU A 19 9.44 22.51 -24.72
N TYR A 20 9.59 21.86 -23.55
CA TYR A 20 9.95 20.45 -23.43
C TYR A 20 8.78 19.53 -23.08
N TYR A 21 7.54 20.03 -23.02
CA TYR A 21 6.40 19.19 -22.61
C TYR A 21 6.20 17.99 -23.55
N GLN A 22 6.22 18.22 -24.87
CA GLN A 22 6.09 17.12 -25.84
C GLN A 22 7.27 16.15 -25.72
N LEU A 23 8.50 16.66 -25.65
CA LEU A 23 9.69 15.82 -25.54
C LEU A 23 9.69 15.00 -24.25
N TRP A 24 9.17 15.53 -23.16
CA TRP A 24 8.99 14.81 -21.90
C TRP A 24 7.93 13.71 -22.01
N ALA A 25 6.82 13.97 -22.71
CA ALA A 25 5.82 12.94 -23.00
C ALA A 25 6.42 11.81 -23.86
N ASP A 26 7.15 12.14 -24.92
CA ASP A 26 7.83 11.17 -25.80
C ASP A 26 8.87 10.35 -25.03
N TYR A 27 9.60 10.98 -24.11
CA TYR A 27 10.54 10.29 -23.22
C TYR A 27 9.85 9.23 -22.36
N ASN A 28 8.70 9.56 -21.75
CA ASN A 28 7.93 8.61 -20.96
C ASN A 28 7.37 7.48 -21.83
N LEU A 29 6.85 7.78 -23.03
CA LEU A 29 6.38 6.75 -23.97
C LEU A 29 7.51 5.76 -24.32
N ARG A 30 8.69 6.29 -24.65
CA ARG A 30 9.86 5.45 -24.97
C ARG A 30 10.27 4.54 -23.81
N PHE A 31 10.15 4.99 -22.56
CA PHE A 31 10.38 4.13 -21.39
C PHE A 31 9.48 2.90 -21.41
N TYR A 32 8.17 3.06 -21.64
CA TYR A 32 7.23 1.93 -21.74
C TYR A 32 7.54 1.02 -22.92
N GLU A 33 7.84 1.58 -24.10
CA GLU A 33 8.19 0.79 -25.29
C GLU A 33 9.45 -0.07 -25.07
N GLU A 34 10.48 0.48 -24.42
CA GLU A 34 11.71 -0.25 -24.13
C GLU A 34 11.49 -1.40 -23.14
N TYR A 35 10.62 -1.22 -22.15
CA TYR A 35 10.26 -2.30 -21.23
C TYR A 35 9.35 -3.35 -21.88
N ASN A 36 8.46 -2.92 -22.78
CA ASN A 36 7.61 -3.84 -23.53
C ASN A 36 8.44 -4.78 -24.44
N LYS A 37 9.54 -4.30 -25.03
CA LYS A 37 10.52 -5.16 -25.75
C LYS A 37 11.13 -6.27 -24.88
N ARG A 38 11.03 -6.14 -23.57
CA ARG A 38 11.50 -7.12 -22.56
C ARG A 38 10.34 -7.88 -21.91
N ASN A 39 9.15 -7.84 -22.50
CA ASN A 39 7.92 -8.46 -22.00
C ASN A 39 7.48 -7.95 -20.62
N ILE A 40 7.79 -6.70 -20.29
CA ILE A 40 7.32 -6.04 -19.07
C ILE A 40 6.27 -5.01 -19.46
N SER A 41 5.02 -5.29 -19.12
CA SER A 41 3.89 -4.38 -19.28
C SER A 41 3.59 -3.60 -18.00
N PHE A 42 3.14 -2.36 -18.12
CA PHE A 42 2.72 -1.52 -16.99
C PHE A 42 1.20 -1.34 -17.00
N TRP A 43 0.59 -1.42 -15.82
CA TRP A 43 -0.85 -1.17 -15.65
C TRP A 43 -1.20 0.33 -15.68
N GLY A 44 -0.29 1.18 -15.23
CA GLY A 44 -0.52 2.63 -15.17
C GLY A 44 0.74 3.41 -14.86
N MET A 45 0.59 4.74 -14.82
CA MET A 45 1.66 5.69 -14.51
C MET A 45 1.16 6.86 -13.69
N THR A 46 2.03 7.44 -12.87
CA THR A 46 1.81 8.78 -12.32
C THR A 46 2.48 9.81 -13.23
N THR A 47 1.99 11.05 -13.20
CA THR A 47 2.57 12.14 -14.00
C THR A 47 3.91 12.62 -13.45
N GLN A 48 4.08 12.53 -12.13
CA GLN A 48 5.29 12.88 -11.39
C GLN A 48 5.19 12.33 -9.96
N ASN A 49 6.30 11.86 -9.38
CA ASN A 49 6.37 11.57 -7.95
C ASN A 49 6.43 12.88 -7.15
N GLU A 50 5.55 13.01 -6.15
CA GLU A 50 5.50 14.14 -5.20
C GLU A 50 5.69 15.53 -5.86
N PRO A 51 4.81 15.95 -6.79
CA PRO A 51 4.99 17.20 -7.54
C PRO A 51 5.03 18.45 -6.66
N SER A 52 4.45 18.40 -5.46
CA SER A 52 4.47 19.45 -4.42
C SER A 52 5.64 19.34 -3.43
N GLY A 53 6.49 18.31 -3.56
CA GLY A 53 7.56 17.96 -2.62
C GLY A 53 7.10 17.12 -1.43
N ALA A 54 8.08 16.51 -0.74
CA ALA A 54 7.93 15.51 0.34
C ALA A 54 7.21 15.99 1.62
N GLY A 55 6.78 17.25 1.68
CA GLY A 55 6.08 17.84 2.84
C GLY A 55 4.57 17.94 2.68
N TRP A 56 4.04 17.69 1.49
CA TRP A 56 2.60 17.75 1.23
C TRP A 56 2.04 16.34 1.15
N SER A 57 1.34 15.94 2.21
CA SER A 57 0.50 14.75 2.20
C SER A 57 -0.90 15.18 1.76
N PRO A 58 -1.33 14.94 0.50
CA PRO A 58 -2.76 14.95 0.23
C PRO A 58 -3.40 14.00 1.24
N SER A 59 -4.57 14.35 1.79
CA SER A 59 -5.37 13.47 2.66
C SER A 59 -5.17 12.02 2.24
N GLN A 60 -4.49 11.22 3.08
CA GLN A 60 -3.99 9.88 2.72
C GLN A 60 -5.19 9.00 2.38
N MET A 61 -5.59 9.04 1.10
CA MET A 61 -6.74 8.30 0.62
C MET A 61 -6.41 6.82 0.77
N ASN A 62 -7.16 6.16 1.64
CA ASN A 62 -7.01 4.75 1.93
C ASN A 62 -8.25 3.99 1.47
N LEU A 63 -8.28 2.68 1.73
CA LEU A 63 -9.41 1.82 1.34
C LEU A 63 -10.74 2.22 2.00
N GLU A 64 -10.71 2.83 3.19
CA GLU A 64 -11.92 3.36 3.86
C GLU A 64 -12.50 4.56 3.10
N GLN A 65 -11.62 5.35 2.46
CA GLN A 65 -11.93 6.59 1.74
C GLN A 65 -12.07 6.40 0.22
N GLY A 66 -12.14 5.15 -0.26
CA GLY A 66 -12.43 4.84 -1.66
C GLY A 66 -11.20 4.59 -2.54
N ALA A 67 -10.00 4.47 -1.99
CA ALA A 67 -8.85 4.01 -2.77
C ALA A 67 -9.08 2.58 -3.29
N GLY A 68 -8.68 2.32 -4.54
CA GLY A 68 -8.77 0.99 -5.17
C GLY A 68 -7.61 0.06 -4.85
N GLY A 69 -6.59 0.54 -4.13
CA GLY A 69 -5.40 -0.22 -3.77
C GLY A 69 -4.48 0.57 -2.85
N TRP A 70 -3.49 -0.12 -2.30
CA TRP A 70 -2.44 0.46 -1.46
C TRP A 70 -1.10 -0.19 -1.83
N VAL A 71 -0.06 0.62 -1.95
CA VAL A 71 1.27 0.17 -2.39
C VAL A 71 2.29 0.70 -1.39
N ASP A 72 3.09 -0.20 -0.81
CA ASP A 72 4.19 0.20 0.08
C ASP A 72 5.36 0.78 -0.71
N TRP A 73 6.30 1.41 -0.01
CA TRP A 73 7.41 2.13 -0.61
C TRP A 73 8.54 1.21 -1.09
N ASN A 74 9.50 0.90 -0.22
CA ASN A 74 10.59 -0.02 -0.53
C ASN A 74 10.16 -1.45 -0.15
N MET A 75 10.32 -2.40 -1.07
CA MET A 75 10.00 -3.80 -0.77
C MET A 75 10.97 -4.42 0.26
N VAL A 76 12.24 -4.01 0.20
CA VAL A 76 13.34 -4.53 1.00
C VAL A 76 14.37 -3.41 1.21
N LEU A 77 14.92 -3.30 2.43
CA LEU A 77 16.05 -2.42 2.77
C LEU A 77 17.08 -3.18 3.62
N ASP A 78 18.26 -2.60 3.84
CA ASP A 78 19.18 -3.07 4.89
C ASP A 78 18.68 -2.72 6.30
N GLU A 79 19.40 -3.16 7.34
CA GLU A 79 19.04 -2.93 8.74
C GLU A 79 19.07 -1.46 9.14
N GLU A 80 19.77 -0.62 8.37
CA GLU A 80 19.84 0.83 8.54
C GLU A 80 18.75 1.58 7.76
N GLY A 81 17.92 0.90 6.97
CA GLY A 81 16.84 1.50 6.17
C GLY A 81 17.32 2.10 4.84
N GLY A 82 18.42 1.61 4.30
CA GLY A 82 19.06 2.02 3.06
C GLY A 82 19.25 0.87 2.06
N PRO A 83 20.13 1.04 1.04
CA PRO A 83 20.98 2.21 0.79
C PRO A 83 20.20 3.40 0.22
N THR A 84 20.64 4.62 0.56
CA THR A 84 20.07 5.87 0.02
C THR A 84 21.17 6.88 -0.28
N TYR A 85 21.14 7.49 -1.47
CA TYR A 85 22.18 8.45 -1.88
C TYR A 85 21.99 9.85 -1.27
N ILE A 86 20.81 10.11 -0.68
CA ILE A 86 20.47 11.40 -0.04
C ILE A 86 20.40 11.32 1.49
N GLY A 87 20.69 10.16 2.08
CA GLY A 87 20.63 9.97 3.53
C GLY A 87 19.22 9.95 4.13
N ASN A 88 18.18 9.75 3.31
CA ASN A 88 16.79 9.64 3.76
C ASN A 88 16.43 8.17 4.04
N TYR A 89 16.84 7.66 5.20
CA TYR A 89 16.60 6.28 5.63
C TYR A 89 15.16 6.11 6.12
N VAL A 90 14.54 4.99 5.76
CA VAL A 90 13.14 4.65 6.11
C VAL A 90 13.04 3.16 6.43
N ASP A 91 11.93 2.75 7.05
CA ASP A 91 11.67 1.33 7.30
C ASP A 91 11.11 0.63 6.04
N SER A 92 11.04 -0.71 6.08
CA SER A 92 10.53 -1.58 5.03
C SER A 92 9.89 -2.84 5.64
N PRO A 93 8.88 -3.46 5.01
CA PRO A 93 8.32 -4.74 5.47
C PRO A 93 9.34 -5.85 5.62
N ILE A 94 10.43 -5.79 4.84
CA ILE A 94 11.53 -6.74 4.91
C ILE A 94 12.85 -5.97 5.09
N LEU A 95 13.64 -6.39 6.08
CA LEU A 95 15.02 -5.95 6.25
C LEU A 95 15.97 -7.10 5.92
N VAL A 96 17.10 -6.81 5.29
CA VAL A 96 18.12 -7.80 4.90
C VAL A 96 19.41 -7.55 5.64
N ASN A 97 19.92 -8.59 6.28
CA ASN A 97 21.31 -8.66 6.73
C ASN A 97 22.12 -9.44 5.70
N ALA A 98 22.82 -8.70 4.83
CA ALA A 98 23.61 -9.31 3.75
C ALA A 98 24.82 -10.11 4.26
N THR A 99 25.37 -9.75 5.43
CA THR A 99 26.54 -10.41 6.05
C THR A 99 26.16 -11.81 6.53
N LEU A 100 25.01 -11.94 7.18
CA LEU A 100 24.47 -13.21 7.69
C LEU A 100 23.67 -13.97 6.63
N GLN A 101 23.44 -13.37 5.46
CA GLN A 101 22.60 -13.92 4.38
C GLN A 101 21.17 -14.25 4.83
N GLU A 102 20.60 -13.41 5.68
CA GLU A 102 19.25 -13.57 6.21
C GLU A 102 18.40 -12.32 6.02
N PHE A 103 17.10 -12.48 6.21
CA PHE A 103 16.15 -11.38 6.15
C PHE A 103 15.11 -11.50 7.27
N TYR A 104 14.66 -10.35 7.75
CA TYR A 104 13.67 -10.21 8.78
C TYR A 104 12.37 -9.71 8.18
N LYS A 105 11.29 -10.45 8.41
CA LYS A 105 9.95 -10.02 8.03
C LYS A 105 9.36 -9.23 9.19
N GLN A 106 9.18 -7.93 9.00
CA GLN A 106 8.67 -7.02 10.02
C GLN A 106 7.17 -7.23 10.27
N PRO A 107 6.61 -6.73 11.38
CA PRO A 107 5.17 -6.69 11.61
C PRO A 107 4.37 -6.11 10.42
N MET A 108 4.91 -5.11 9.73
CA MET A 108 4.31 -4.52 8.52
C MET A 108 4.11 -5.55 7.40
N PHE A 109 5.05 -6.49 7.21
CA PHE A 109 4.88 -7.57 6.23
C PHE A 109 3.64 -8.40 6.52
N TYR A 110 3.43 -8.75 7.78
CA TYR A 110 2.28 -9.56 8.18
C TYR A 110 0.98 -8.76 8.08
N ALA A 111 0.98 -7.49 8.51
CA ALA A 111 -0.16 -6.59 8.36
C ALA A 111 -0.58 -6.44 6.89
N LEU A 112 0.36 -6.19 5.98
CA LEU A 112 0.10 -6.16 4.53
C LEU A 112 -0.39 -7.51 4.02
N GLY A 113 0.09 -8.62 4.58
CA GLY A 113 -0.37 -9.98 4.27
C GLY A 113 -1.85 -10.21 4.58
N HIS A 114 -2.39 -9.62 5.65
CA HIS A 114 -3.82 -9.73 6.01
C HIS A 114 -4.74 -9.12 4.95
N PHE A 115 -4.25 -8.14 4.18
CA PHE A 115 -4.97 -7.57 3.05
C PHE A 115 -4.60 -8.29 1.74
N SER A 116 -3.32 -8.23 1.34
CA SER A 116 -2.86 -8.67 0.01
C SER A 116 -3.14 -10.15 -0.29
N LYS A 117 -3.13 -11.02 0.73
CA LYS A 117 -3.41 -12.46 0.56
C LYS A 117 -4.91 -12.76 0.43
N PHE A 118 -5.78 -11.92 0.98
CA PHE A 118 -7.19 -12.25 1.21
C PHE A 118 -8.17 -11.35 0.45
N ALA A 119 -7.86 -10.07 0.28
CA ALA A 119 -8.54 -9.13 -0.61
C ALA A 119 -7.87 -9.14 -1.99
N VAL A 120 -8.10 -10.22 -2.74
CA VAL A 120 -7.50 -10.46 -4.07
C VAL A 120 -7.99 -9.43 -5.10
N PRO A 121 -7.32 -9.29 -6.26
CA PRO A 121 -7.80 -8.41 -7.34
C PRO A 121 -9.27 -8.66 -7.69
N ASP A 122 -9.96 -7.58 -8.08
CA ASP A 122 -11.40 -7.55 -8.37
C ASP A 122 -12.32 -7.81 -7.18
N SER A 123 -11.80 -7.87 -5.95
CA SER A 123 -12.64 -7.87 -4.75
C SER A 123 -13.35 -6.53 -4.58
N VAL A 124 -14.62 -6.58 -4.19
CA VAL A 124 -15.46 -5.41 -3.93
C VAL A 124 -15.53 -5.17 -2.42
N ARG A 125 -15.12 -3.99 -1.97
CA ARG A 125 -15.29 -3.60 -0.56
C ARG A 125 -16.78 -3.54 -0.22
N LEU A 126 -17.16 -4.17 0.88
CA LEU A 126 -18.51 -4.12 1.43
C LEU A 126 -18.61 -3.02 2.49
N GLU A 127 -19.81 -2.45 2.63
CA GLU A 127 -20.11 -1.62 3.80
C GLU A 127 -19.91 -2.45 5.08
N THR A 128 -19.15 -1.90 6.02
CA THR A 128 -18.81 -2.56 7.27
C THR A 128 -18.94 -1.54 8.39
N THR A 129 -19.78 -1.82 9.38
CA THR A 129 -19.95 -1.01 10.59
C THR A 129 -19.40 -1.78 11.78
N VAL A 130 -18.80 -1.04 12.72
CA VAL A 130 -18.37 -1.57 14.02
C VAL A 130 -19.08 -0.73 15.08
N GLU A 131 -19.88 -1.39 15.90
CA GLU A 131 -20.67 -0.75 16.95
C GLU A 131 -20.13 -1.18 18.32
N GLU A 132 -20.13 -0.25 19.28
CA GLU A 132 -19.80 -0.51 20.69
C GLU A 132 -18.40 -1.10 20.96
N LEU A 133 -17.44 -0.91 20.03
CA LEU A 133 -16.07 -1.42 20.15
C LEU A 133 -15.04 -0.38 19.67
N ASP A 134 -14.73 0.61 20.51
CA ASP A 134 -13.89 1.76 20.14
C ASP A 134 -12.48 1.40 19.63
N ASN A 135 -11.90 0.29 20.10
CA ASN A 135 -10.55 -0.17 19.74
C ASN A 135 -10.53 -1.18 18.59
N VAL A 136 -11.70 -1.52 18.05
CA VAL A 136 -11.82 -2.50 16.97
C VAL A 136 -12.12 -1.77 15.67
N ARG A 137 -11.37 -2.12 14.63
CA ARG A 137 -11.68 -1.73 13.25
C ARG A 137 -11.86 -2.96 12.40
N ALA A 138 -12.74 -2.88 11.42
CA ALA A 138 -13.00 -3.99 10.51
C ALA A 138 -13.25 -3.50 9.08
N MET A 139 -12.87 -4.33 8.11
CA MET A 139 -13.14 -4.10 6.70
C MET A 139 -13.42 -5.44 6.00
N ALA A 140 -14.54 -5.50 5.28
CA ALA A 140 -14.92 -6.69 4.54
C ALA A 140 -14.82 -6.49 3.01
N PHE A 141 -14.46 -7.56 2.32
CA PHE A 141 -14.35 -7.61 0.86
C PHE A 141 -15.08 -8.85 0.32
N LEU A 142 -15.98 -8.66 -0.63
CA LEU A 142 -16.52 -9.75 -1.45
C LEU A 142 -15.53 -10.05 -2.57
N ARG A 143 -15.02 -11.28 -2.58
CA ARG A 143 -14.05 -11.75 -3.56
C ARG A 143 -14.73 -12.30 -4.82
N PRO A 144 -14.00 -12.41 -5.95
CA PRO A 144 -14.51 -13.01 -7.19
C PRO A 144 -14.92 -14.49 -7.07
N ASP A 145 -14.41 -15.21 -6.07
CA ASP A 145 -14.77 -16.60 -5.77
C ASP A 145 -16.01 -16.72 -4.86
N ASN A 146 -16.73 -15.62 -4.64
CA ASN A 146 -17.91 -15.50 -3.77
C ASN A 146 -17.64 -15.70 -2.27
N LEU A 147 -16.38 -15.69 -1.84
CA LEU A 147 -16.04 -15.64 -0.41
C LEU A 147 -15.97 -14.20 0.09
N ILE A 148 -16.24 -14.00 1.37
CA ILE A 148 -16.03 -12.73 2.08
C ILE A 148 -14.75 -12.84 2.91
N ALA A 149 -13.81 -11.93 2.65
CA ALA A 149 -12.65 -11.70 3.51
C ALA A 149 -12.93 -10.54 4.46
N LEU A 150 -13.02 -10.83 5.75
CA LEU A 150 -13.22 -9.84 6.81
C LEU A 150 -11.91 -9.67 7.60
N ILE A 151 -11.29 -8.52 7.48
CA ILE A 151 -10.08 -8.14 8.22
C ILE A 151 -10.53 -7.37 9.46
N ILE A 152 -10.05 -7.76 10.64
CA ILE A 152 -10.42 -7.17 11.94
C ILE A 152 -9.14 -6.88 12.72
N SER A 153 -8.95 -5.64 13.17
CA SER A 153 -7.85 -5.24 14.03
C SER A 153 -8.35 -4.84 15.41
N ASN A 154 -7.68 -5.31 16.46
CA ASN A 154 -7.86 -4.86 17.84
C ASN A 154 -6.60 -4.10 18.29
N SER A 155 -6.68 -2.78 18.39
CA SER A 155 -5.60 -1.94 18.93
C SER A 155 -5.66 -1.78 20.45
N GLY A 156 -6.63 -2.42 21.11
CA GLY A 156 -6.78 -2.40 22.55
C GLY A 156 -5.77 -3.30 23.25
N SER A 157 -5.53 -3.02 24.53
CA SER A 157 -4.66 -3.81 25.40
C SER A 157 -5.31 -5.09 25.92
N GLU A 158 -6.60 -5.29 25.66
CA GLU A 158 -7.38 -6.43 26.16
C GLU A 158 -7.90 -7.32 25.03
N LYS A 159 -8.00 -8.61 25.34
CA LYS A 159 -8.71 -9.58 24.51
C LYS A 159 -10.18 -9.21 24.43
N THR A 160 -10.73 -9.19 23.21
CA THR A 160 -12.07 -8.69 22.92
C THR A 160 -12.90 -9.74 22.21
N SER A 161 -14.16 -9.90 22.64
CA SER A 161 -15.15 -10.73 21.95
C SER A 161 -15.83 -9.92 20.85
N VAL A 162 -15.74 -10.35 19.60
CA VAL A 162 -16.40 -9.68 18.46
C VAL A 162 -17.52 -10.56 17.94
N ARG A 163 -18.73 -10.01 17.89
CA ARG A 163 -19.89 -10.63 17.23
C ARG A 163 -20.00 -10.08 15.82
N ILE A 164 -19.88 -10.96 14.84
CA ILE A 164 -20.00 -10.67 13.42
C ILE A 164 -21.44 -10.98 13.00
N GLN A 165 -22.09 -10.08 12.26
CA GLN A 165 -23.39 -10.30 11.66
C GLN A 165 -23.33 -9.94 10.16
N ASN A 166 -23.89 -10.79 9.30
CA ASN A 166 -24.01 -10.48 7.88
C ASN A 166 -25.40 -9.90 7.55
N SER A 167 -25.58 -9.46 6.31
CA SER A 167 -26.84 -8.88 5.82
C SER A 167 -28.04 -9.85 5.82
N GLN A 168 -27.80 -11.15 5.93
CA GLN A 168 -28.84 -12.19 6.05
C GLN A 168 -29.23 -12.46 7.52
N GLY A 169 -28.61 -11.75 8.47
CA GLY A 169 -28.85 -11.91 9.92
C GLY A 169 -28.12 -13.09 10.55
N GLN A 170 -27.27 -13.81 9.81
CA GLN A 170 -26.45 -14.87 10.37
C GLN A 170 -25.35 -14.26 11.25
N THR A 171 -25.06 -14.91 12.38
CA THR A 171 -24.08 -14.39 13.34
C THR A 171 -23.01 -15.40 13.69
N ALA A 172 -21.78 -14.92 13.87
CA ALA A 172 -20.67 -15.67 14.44
C ALA A 172 -20.03 -14.83 15.57
N ALA A 173 -19.34 -15.49 16.50
CA ALA A 173 -18.57 -14.81 17.52
C ALA A 173 -17.13 -15.33 17.50
N ILE A 174 -16.17 -14.42 17.57
CA ILE A 174 -14.75 -14.74 17.66
C ILE A 174 -14.14 -14.01 18.84
N GLN A 175 -13.06 -14.56 19.37
CA GLN A 175 -12.21 -13.88 20.33
C GLN A 175 -10.96 -13.40 19.62
N ILE A 176 -10.66 -12.10 19.72
CA ILE A 176 -9.45 -11.52 19.16
C ILE A 176 -8.55 -11.01 20.29
N GLU A 177 -7.28 -11.37 20.24
CA GLU A 177 -6.30 -10.97 21.26
C GLU A 177 -6.06 -9.46 21.23
N ALA A 178 -5.50 -8.92 22.31
CA ALA A 178 -4.99 -7.57 22.36
C ALA A 178 -3.92 -7.33 21.29
N ASN A 179 -3.83 -6.10 20.75
CA ASN A 179 -2.83 -5.70 19.75
C ASN A 179 -2.70 -6.68 18.57
N SER A 180 -3.84 -7.10 18.01
CA SER A 180 -3.89 -8.16 16.99
C SER A 180 -4.58 -7.70 15.70
N ILE A 181 -4.26 -8.40 14.61
CA ILE A 181 -4.99 -8.34 13.34
C ILE A 181 -5.37 -9.77 12.95
N ASN A 182 -6.61 -9.95 12.51
CA ASN A 182 -7.20 -11.23 12.20
C ASN A 182 -7.89 -11.14 10.83
N THR A 183 -7.83 -12.21 10.04
CA THR A 183 -8.63 -12.31 8.81
C THR A 183 -9.52 -13.54 8.89
N VAL A 184 -10.83 -13.33 8.74
CA VAL A 184 -11.83 -14.39 8.66
C VAL A 184 -12.28 -14.52 7.21
N LEU A 185 -12.27 -15.75 6.69
CA LEU A 185 -12.77 -16.06 5.36
C LEU A 185 -14.02 -16.93 5.49
N TYR A 186 -15.13 -16.52 4.89
CA TYR A 186 -16.41 -17.24 4.98
C TYR A 186 -17.27 -17.03 3.72
N SER A 187 -18.33 -17.82 3.59
CA SER A 187 -19.34 -17.74 2.52
C SER A 187 -20.67 -17.24 3.05
#